data_AF-A0A2V5NSX9-F1
#
_entry.id   AF-A0A2V5NSX9-F1
#
_cell.length_a   1.000
_cell.length_b   1.000
_cell.length_c   1.000
_cell.angle_alpha   90.00
_cell.angle_beta   90.00
_cell.angle_gamma   90.00
#
_symmetry.space_group_name_H-M   'P 1'
#
loop_
_entity.id
_entity.type
_entity.pdbx_description
1 polymer ?
#
loop_
_entity_poly.entity_id
_entity_poly.type
_entity_poly.pdbx_seq_one_letter_code
_entity_poly.pdbx_strand_id
1 'polypeptide(L)'
;MESTNRLLRRYRSRRRFARLSPKESFPCAPHYFCLVWFWKRCQTYAVRFNLQQLISKLLICAVVCSLAVSATAQGREVIHKGDVAVVPLRGEVAPSLLAFLRRAVKTAENNEASAIIFEMNTYGGRLDTAADIVNVLNQAKVPTYTFINTNAGSAGAIIAIATQHIFMAPVSAIGAAAPILPTGEDLPATAKEKMISYWSALVRGSATKNAHNPDVAEAFMNKDKEVKIGDRVVHPKA
;
A
#
# COMPACT_ATOMS: atom_id res chain seq x y z
N MET A 1 25.92 -8.38 25.63
CA MET A 1 24.98 -7.54 24.86
C MET A 1 25.66 -6.63 23.80
N GLU A 2 26.96 -6.78 23.53
CA GLU A 2 27.75 -5.84 22.72
C GLU A 2 28.10 -6.31 21.29
N SER A 3 27.72 -7.55 20.94
CA SER A 3 28.02 -8.16 19.64
C SER A 3 26.93 -7.92 18.59
N THR A 4 25.65 -7.81 19.00
CA THR A 4 24.50 -7.61 18.11
C THR A 4 24.46 -6.19 17.51
N ASN A 5 24.81 -5.17 18.29
CA ASN A 5 24.85 -3.78 17.82
C ASN A 5 25.98 -3.51 16.81
N ARG A 6 27.09 -4.27 16.88
CA ARG A 6 28.20 -4.19 15.91
C ARG A 6 27.82 -4.82 14.56
N LEU A 7 27.07 -5.92 14.58
CA LEU A 7 26.54 -6.58 13.37
C LEU A 7 25.46 -5.73 12.69
N LEU A 8 24.53 -5.13 13.45
CA LEU A 8 23.50 -4.24 12.90
C LEU A 8 24.08 -2.95 12.30
N ARG A 9 25.15 -2.39 12.89
CA ARG A 9 25.88 -1.24 12.30
C ARG A 9 26.61 -1.60 11.00
N ARG A 10 27.13 -2.82 10.86
CA ARG A 10 27.71 -3.32 9.59
C ARG A 10 26.63 -3.62 8.53
N TYR A 11 25.44 -4.03 8.94
CA TYR A 11 24.32 -4.29 8.01
C TYR A 11 23.68 -3.00 7.48
N ARG A 12 23.68 -1.93 8.28
CA ARG A 12 23.17 -0.59 7.91
C ARG A 12 23.93 0.07 6.76
N SER A 13 25.11 -0.43 6.37
CA SER A 13 26.04 0.29 5.48
C SER A 13 26.17 -0.26 4.05
N ARG A 14 25.34 -1.19 3.58
CA ARG A 14 25.53 -1.77 2.23
C ARG A 14 24.31 -1.97 1.33
N ARG A 15 23.09 -1.69 1.77
CA ARG A 15 21.90 -1.78 0.89
C ARG A 15 21.13 -0.48 0.89
N ARG A 16 20.87 0.07 -0.30
CA ARG A 16 20.00 1.23 -0.47
C ARG A 16 18.55 0.77 -0.35
N PHE A 17 17.74 1.58 0.31
CA PHE A 17 16.30 1.38 0.35
C PHE A 17 15.70 2.27 -0.72
N ALA A 18 15.08 1.67 -1.73
CA ALA A 18 14.40 2.41 -2.78
C ALA A 18 12.91 2.46 -2.46
N ARG A 19 12.36 3.65 -2.17
CA ARG A 19 10.94 3.82 -1.83
C ARG A 19 10.10 3.99 -3.09
N LEU A 20 9.15 3.09 -3.30
CA LEU A 20 8.16 3.21 -4.36
C LEU A 20 6.99 4.05 -3.88
N SER A 21 6.63 5.10 -4.62
CA SER A 21 5.42 5.88 -4.35
C SER A 21 4.24 5.37 -5.19
N PRO A 22 3.04 5.26 -4.60
CA PRO A 22 1.81 5.15 -5.37
C PRO A 22 1.67 6.48 -6.12
N LYS A 23 2.07 6.51 -7.40
CA LYS A 23 1.65 7.62 -8.26
C LYS A 23 0.14 7.50 -8.39
N GLU A 24 -0.59 8.50 -7.90
CA GLU A 24 -1.98 8.74 -8.28
C GLU A 24 -1.99 9.00 -9.79
N SER A 25 -2.11 7.93 -10.58
CA SER A 25 -2.37 8.04 -12.00
C SER A 25 -3.89 8.08 -12.18
N PHE A 26 -4.47 9.27 -12.00
CA PHE A 26 -5.79 9.59 -12.54
C PHE A 26 -5.59 10.50 -13.76
N PRO A 27 -5.99 10.08 -14.96
CA PRO A 27 -6.45 11.03 -15.97
C PRO A 27 -7.90 11.40 -15.58
N CYS A 28 -8.07 12.44 -14.77
CA CYS A 28 -9.36 13.13 -14.75
C CYS A 28 -9.49 13.88 -16.08
N ALA A 29 -10.32 13.34 -16.97
CA ALA A 29 -10.80 14.08 -18.13
C ALA A 29 -11.50 15.36 -17.66
N PRO A 30 -11.14 16.56 -18.16
CA PRO A 30 -11.99 17.72 -17.99
C PRO A 30 -13.16 17.60 -18.95
N HIS A 31 -14.35 17.57 -18.36
CA HIS A 31 -15.63 17.73 -19.04
C HIS A 31 -15.60 18.95 -19.98
N TYR A 32 -15.99 18.71 -21.23
CA TYR A 32 -16.64 19.70 -22.08
C TYR A 32 -17.85 20.25 -21.32
N PHE A 33 -17.87 21.54 -20.98
CA PHE A 33 -19.09 22.35 -20.91
C PHE A 33 -18.73 23.83 -20.70
N CYS A 34 -19.52 24.70 -21.33
CA CYS A 34 -19.56 26.17 -21.16
C CYS A 34 -18.57 27.03 -21.96
N LEU A 35 -18.73 27.04 -23.29
CA LEU A 35 -18.25 28.11 -24.18
C LEU A 35 -19.43 28.88 -24.81
N VAL A 36 -20.37 29.40 -24.01
CA VAL A 36 -21.37 30.37 -24.48
C VAL A 36 -21.83 31.30 -23.35
N TRP A 37 -20.95 32.05 -22.66
CA TRP A 37 -21.42 33.08 -21.71
C TRP A 37 -20.42 34.22 -21.46
N PHE A 38 -19.61 34.61 -22.45
CA PHE A 38 -18.73 35.79 -22.32
C PHE A 38 -18.61 36.61 -23.60
N TRP A 39 -19.74 36.88 -24.26
CA TRP A 39 -19.80 37.84 -25.37
C TRP A 39 -20.98 38.80 -25.18
N LYS A 40 -20.90 39.63 -24.12
CA LYS A 40 -21.60 40.93 -23.97
C LYS A 40 -21.39 41.49 -22.57
N ARG A 41 -20.23 42.11 -22.33
CA ARG A 41 -20.06 43.27 -21.44
C ARG A 41 -18.56 43.55 -21.28
N CYS A 42 -18.10 44.57 -21.99
CA CYS A 42 -17.09 45.55 -21.57
C CYS A 42 -16.61 46.30 -22.81
N GLN A 43 -17.48 47.16 -23.34
CA GLN A 43 -16.98 48.43 -23.86
C GLN A 43 -16.61 49.32 -22.66
N THR A 44 -15.67 50.23 -22.91
CA THR A 44 -15.19 51.34 -22.09
C THR A 44 -14.32 51.02 -20.87
N TYR A 45 -13.05 50.67 -21.12
CA TYR A 45 -11.91 51.21 -20.34
C TYR A 45 -10.70 51.36 -21.27
N ALA A 46 -10.54 52.56 -21.85
CA ALA A 46 -9.33 52.95 -22.56
C ALA A 46 -8.22 53.23 -21.53
N VAL A 47 -7.54 52.18 -21.08
CA VAL A 47 -6.27 52.35 -20.37
C VAL A 47 -5.17 52.33 -21.44
N ARG A 48 -4.49 53.47 -21.61
CA ARG A 48 -3.21 53.55 -22.34
C ARG A 48 -2.18 52.68 -21.59
N PHE A 49 -2.24 51.37 -21.81
CA PHE A 49 -1.22 50.45 -21.32
C PHE A 49 -0.01 50.57 -22.23
N ASN A 50 1.07 51.11 -21.67
CA ASN A 50 2.34 51.27 -22.35
C ASN A 50 2.85 49.85 -22.72
N LEU A 51 2.96 49.55 -24.03
CA LEU A 51 3.25 48.21 -24.55
C LEU A 51 4.56 47.64 -23.94
N GLN A 52 5.51 48.51 -23.61
CA GLN A 52 6.78 48.19 -22.97
C GLN A 52 6.61 47.66 -21.52
N GLN A 53 5.61 48.15 -20.79
CA GLN A 53 5.31 47.72 -19.41
C GLN A 53 4.60 46.35 -19.37
N LEU A 54 3.83 46.01 -20.42
CA LEU A 54 3.13 44.73 -20.52
C LEU A 54 4.11 43.58 -20.83
N ILE A 55 5.06 43.82 -21.73
CA ILE A 55 6.10 42.85 -22.12
C ILE A 55 7.02 42.55 -20.93
N SER A 56 7.42 43.57 -20.17
CA SER A 56 8.25 43.41 -18.96
C SER A 56 7.56 42.54 -17.89
N LYS A 57 6.26 42.76 -17.62
CA LYS A 57 5.50 41.97 -16.65
C LYS A 57 5.26 40.53 -17.11
N LEU A 58 5.06 40.31 -18.41
CA LEU A 58 4.96 38.97 -19.01
C LEU A 58 6.28 38.20 -18.92
N LEU A 59 7.41 38.87 -19.15
CA LEU A 59 8.74 38.27 -19.00
C LEU A 59 9.05 37.92 -17.54
N ILE A 60 8.70 38.78 -16.58
CA ILE A 60 8.87 38.49 -15.14
C ILE A 60 7.98 37.31 -14.72
N CYS A 61 6.71 37.27 -15.14
CA CYS A 61 5.84 36.11 -14.89
C CYS A 61 6.38 34.82 -15.53
N ALA A 62 6.93 34.87 -16.74
CA ALA A 62 7.51 33.71 -17.39
C ALA A 62 8.78 33.19 -16.68
N VAL A 63 9.62 34.09 -16.17
CA VAL A 63 10.82 33.75 -15.37
C VAL A 63 10.44 33.20 -13.99
N VAL A 64 9.42 33.78 -13.33
CA VAL A 64 8.92 33.29 -12.04
C VAL A 64 8.22 31.93 -12.19
N CYS A 65 7.44 31.71 -13.26
CA CYS A 65 6.85 30.41 -13.56
C CYS A 65 7.89 29.34 -13.89
N SER A 66 8.97 29.68 -14.60
CA SER A 66 10.03 28.70 -14.93
C SER A 66 10.88 28.32 -13.70
N LEU A 67 11.06 29.22 -12.73
CA LEU A 67 11.71 28.90 -11.45
C LEU A 67 10.81 28.06 -10.52
N ALA A 68 9.49 28.25 -10.55
CA ALA A 68 8.55 27.49 -9.72
C ALA A 68 8.34 26.03 -10.19
N VAL A 69 8.53 25.73 -11.49
CA VAL A 69 8.35 24.38 -12.04
C VAL A 69 9.44 23.39 -11.60
N SER A 70 10.62 23.87 -11.19
CA SER A 70 11.74 23.00 -10.80
C SER A 70 11.59 22.40 -9.39
N ALA A 71 10.65 22.87 -8.57
CA ALA A 71 10.57 22.51 -7.16
C ALA A 71 9.66 21.29 -6.83
N THR A 72 8.98 20.70 -7.82
CA THR A 72 8.03 19.58 -7.59
C THR A 72 8.45 18.26 -8.24
N ALA A 73 9.73 18.11 -8.60
CA ALA A 73 10.27 16.80 -8.95
C ALA A 73 10.54 15.98 -7.68
N GLN A 74 9.49 15.43 -7.05
CA GLN A 74 9.70 14.32 -6.12
C GLN A 74 10.30 13.15 -6.91
N GLY A 75 11.61 12.97 -6.78
CA GLY A 75 12.39 11.98 -7.49
C GLY A 75 11.80 10.59 -7.28
N ARG A 76 11.42 9.93 -8.37
CA ARG A 76 11.17 8.50 -8.36
C ARG A 76 12.51 7.83 -8.09
N GLU A 77 12.68 7.29 -6.90
CA GLU A 77 13.90 6.54 -6.57
C GLU A 77 13.96 5.32 -7.49
N VAL A 78 15.03 5.25 -8.29
CA VAL A 78 15.25 4.13 -9.21
C VAL A 78 15.73 2.95 -8.38
N ILE A 79 15.09 1.79 -8.54
CA ILE A 79 15.53 0.56 -7.90
C ILE A 79 16.75 0.06 -8.66
N HIS A 80 17.89 -0.07 -7.99
CA HIS A 80 19.07 -0.71 -8.54
C HIS A 80 19.21 -2.15 -8.02
N LYS A 81 20.02 -2.94 -8.72
CA LYS A 81 20.37 -4.30 -8.31
C LYS A 81 20.90 -4.33 -6.87
N GLY A 82 20.34 -5.23 -6.06
CA GLY A 82 20.71 -5.41 -4.66
C GLY A 82 20.04 -4.44 -3.68
N ASP A 83 19.26 -3.47 -4.17
CA ASP A 83 18.50 -2.57 -3.30
C ASP A 83 17.37 -3.32 -2.58
N VAL A 84 16.81 -2.71 -1.54
CA VAL A 84 15.60 -3.19 -0.86
C VAL A 84 14.46 -2.27 -1.24
N ALA A 85 13.45 -2.80 -1.94
CA ALA A 85 12.30 -2.02 -2.38
C ALA A 85 11.31 -1.85 -1.22
N VAL A 86 10.97 -0.62 -0.86
CA VAL A 86 9.95 -0.32 0.16
C VAL A 86 8.67 0.11 -0.54
N VAL A 87 7.60 -0.65 -0.34
CA VAL A 87 6.30 -0.49 -1.02
C VAL A 87 5.24 -0.16 0.03
N PRO A 88 4.70 1.07 0.06
CA PRO A 88 3.65 1.42 1.01
C PRO A 88 2.32 0.78 0.58
N LEU A 89 1.73 -0.01 1.48
CA LEU A 89 0.37 -0.54 1.37
C LEU A 89 -0.51 0.15 2.39
N ARG A 90 -1.06 1.31 2.00
CA ARG A 90 -1.84 2.18 2.88
C ARG A 90 -3.27 2.34 2.38
N GLY A 91 -4.20 2.48 3.31
CA GLY A 91 -5.62 2.70 3.01
C GLY A 91 -6.35 1.40 2.67
N GLU A 92 -7.44 1.52 1.92
CA GLU A 92 -8.30 0.39 1.59
C GLU A 92 -7.64 -0.58 0.59
N VAL A 93 -7.84 -1.88 0.81
CA VAL A 93 -7.48 -2.94 -0.15
C VAL A 93 -8.49 -2.92 -1.31
N ALA A 94 -8.14 -2.18 -2.36
CA ALA A 94 -8.95 -1.99 -3.57
C ALA A 94 -8.16 -2.38 -4.85
N PRO A 95 -8.83 -2.57 -6.00
CA PRO A 95 -8.17 -2.95 -7.26
C PRO A 95 -7.03 -2.02 -7.69
N SER A 96 -7.11 -0.73 -7.32
CA SER A 96 -6.04 0.24 -7.53
C SER A 96 -4.76 -0.11 -6.77
N LEU A 97 -4.88 -0.56 -5.51
CA LEU A 97 -3.77 -1.02 -4.69
C LEU A 97 -3.15 -2.30 -5.26
N LEU A 98 -3.97 -3.24 -5.75
CA LEU A 98 -3.49 -4.43 -6.45
C LEU A 98 -2.69 -4.06 -7.71
N ALA A 99 -3.19 -3.14 -8.53
CA ALA A 99 -2.50 -2.69 -9.73
C ALA A 99 -1.14 -2.03 -9.38
N PHE A 100 -1.10 -1.23 -8.31
CA PHE A 100 0.13 -0.66 -7.79
C PHE A 100 1.12 -1.74 -7.31
N LEU A 101 0.65 -2.69 -6.49
CA LEU A 101 1.47 -3.79 -5.96
C LEU A 101 2.05 -4.64 -7.09
N ARG A 102 1.28 -5.00 -8.11
CA ARG A 102 1.77 -5.74 -9.29
C ARG A 102 2.91 -5.00 -9.98
N ARG A 103 2.77 -3.69 -10.19
CA ARG A 103 3.84 -2.86 -10.78
C ARG A 103 5.06 -2.81 -9.87
N ALA A 104 4.86 -2.69 -8.57
CA ALA A 104 5.94 -2.63 -7.58
C ALA A 104 6.75 -3.93 -7.55
N VAL A 105 6.08 -5.08 -7.44
CA VAL A 105 6.71 -6.41 -7.47
C VAL A 105 7.46 -6.62 -8.78
N LYS A 106 6.82 -6.38 -9.92
CA LYS A 106 7.47 -6.51 -11.23
C LYS A 106 8.69 -5.59 -11.37
N THR A 107 8.61 -4.36 -10.86
CA THR A 107 9.74 -3.42 -10.91
C THR A 107 10.88 -3.92 -10.03
N ALA A 108 10.60 -4.42 -8.83
CA ALA A 108 11.62 -4.96 -7.94
C ALA A 108 12.29 -6.22 -8.53
N GLU A 109 11.51 -7.12 -9.14
CA GLU A 109 12.03 -8.31 -9.81
C GLU A 109 12.90 -7.96 -11.02
N ASN A 110 12.41 -7.08 -11.92
CA ASN A 110 13.14 -6.68 -13.12
C ASN A 110 14.48 -5.98 -12.82
N ASN A 111 14.58 -5.31 -11.66
CA ASN A 111 15.79 -4.63 -11.24
C ASN A 111 16.64 -5.47 -10.29
N GLU A 112 16.35 -6.76 -10.13
CA GLU A 112 17.08 -7.67 -9.23
C GLU A 112 17.22 -7.10 -7.81
N ALA A 113 16.13 -6.55 -7.29
CA ALA A 113 16.06 -6.12 -5.90
C ALA A 113 16.32 -7.31 -4.98
N SER A 114 17.00 -7.06 -3.87
CA SER A 114 17.36 -8.11 -2.94
C SER A 114 16.21 -8.54 -2.01
N ALA A 115 15.21 -7.67 -1.83
CA ALA A 115 14.01 -7.91 -1.03
C ALA A 115 12.94 -6.84 -1.33
N ILE A 116 11.69 -7.16 -1.01
CA ILE A 116 10.57 -6.21 -0.97
C ILE A 116 10.03 -6.13 0.45
N ILE A 117 9.94 -4.90 0.99
CA ILE A 117 9.28 -4.61 2.25
C ILE A 117 7.97 -3.88 1.97
N PHE A 118 6.85 -4.50 2.29
CA PHE A 118 5.53 -3.89 2.26
C PHE A 118 5.26 -3.15 3.57
N GLU A 119 5.31 -1.81 3.53
CA GLU A 119 4.99 -0.97 4.69
C GLU A 119 3.45 -0.85 4.81
N MET A 120 2.86 -1.63 5.70
CA MET A 120 1.42 -1.84 5.79
C MET A 120 0.75 -0.95 6.84
N ASN A 121 -0.35 -0.31 6.41
CA ASN A 121 -1.30 0.39 7.26
C ASN A 121 -2.70 0.34 6.60
N THR A 122 -3.48 -0.68 6.93
CA THR A 122 -4.82 -0.90 6.38
C THR A 122 -5.78 -1.45 7.42
N TYR A 123 -7.04 -1.05 7.33
CA TYR A 123 -8.16 -1.66 8.06
C TYR A 123 -8.82 -2.80 7.27
N GLY A 124 -8.43 -3.02 6.02
CA GLY A 124 -9.01 -4.03 5.15
C GLY A 124 -9.50 -3.45 3.84
N GLY A 125 -10.47 -4.13 3.25
CA GLY A 125 -11.04 -3.82 1.95
C GLY A 125 -11.60 -5.10 1.34
N ARG A 126 -11.52 -5.21 0.02
CA ARG A 126 -12.16 -6.32 -0.69
C ARG A 126 -11.38 -7.63 -0.57
N LEU A 127 -12.09 -8.71 -0.23
CA LEU A 127 -11.51 -10.05 -0.11
C LEU A 127 -11.04 -10.62 -1.45
N ASP A 128 -11.74 -10.34 -2.55
CA ASP A 128 -11.31 -10.76 -3.90
C ASP A 128 -9.95 -10.15 -4.27
N THR A 129 -9.79 -8.86 -4.00
CA THR A 129 -8.54 -8.12 -4.21
C THR A 129 -7.45 -8.65 -3.30
N ALA A 130 -7.77 -8.99 -2.04
CA ALA A 130 -6.84 -9.62 -1.13
C ALA A 130 -6.34 -10.97 -1.67
N ALA A 131 -7.24 -11.84 -2.15
CA ALA A 131 -6.86 -13.10 -2.78
C ALA A 131 -5.98 -12.91 -4.02
N ASP A 132 -6.27 -11.92 -4.86
CA ASP A 132 -5.44 -11.60 -6.01
C ASP A 132 -4.04 -11.12 -5.60
N ILE A 133 -3.94 -10.32 -4.54
CA ILE A 133 -2.65 -9.91 -3.97
C ILE A 133 -1.90 -11.13 -3.43
N VAL A 134 -2.56 -12.03 -2.70
CA VAL A 134 -1.97 -13.29 -2.22
C VAL A 134 -1.41 -14.11 -3.39
N ASN A 135 -2.14 -14.19 -4.51
CA ASN A 135 -1.68 -14.87 -5.72
C ASN A 135 -0.43 -14.24 -6.32
N VAL A 136 -0.36 -12.90 -6.35
CA VAL A 136 0.85 -12.17 -6.79
C VAL A 136 2.03 -12.48 -5.88
N LEU A 137 1.84 -12.41 -4.56
CA LEU A 137 2.89 -12.68 -3.58
C LEU A 137 3.35 -14.13 -3.63
N ASN A 138 2.44 -15.06 -3.90
CA ASN A 138 2.75 -16.48 -4.05
C ASN A 138 3.67 -16.80 -5.23
N GLN A 139 3.69 -15.93 -6.24
CA GLN A 139 4.51 -16.04 -7.45
C GLN A 139 5.76 -15.16 -7.40
N ALA A 140 5.92 -14.35 -6.36
CA ALA A 140 7.04 -13.43 -6.23
C ALA A 140 8.36 -14.21 -6.10
N LYS A 141 9.35 -13.82 -6.91
CA LYS A 141 10.70 -14.42 -6.94
C LYS A 141 11.67 -13.74 -5.99
N VAL A 142 11.36 -12.49 -5.62
CA VAL A 142 12.14 -11.70 -4.66
C VAL A 142 11.59 -11.94 -3.25
N PRO A 143 12.45 -12.10 -2.22
CA PRO A 143 12.00 -12.29 -0.86
C PRO A 143 11.06 -11.18 -0.37
N THR A 144 9.95 -11.57 0.26
CA THR A 144 8.87 -10.64 0.67
C THR A 144 8.75 -10.51 2.18
N TYR A 145 8.63 -9.27 2.63
CA TYR A 145 8.52 -8.90 4.03
C TYR A 145 7.33 -7.95 4.19
N THR A 146 6.51 -8.16 5.21
CA THR A 146 5.50 -7.16 5.63
C THR A 146 6.01 -6.46 6.88
N PHE A 147 6.03 -5.13 6.87
CA PHE A 147 6.22 -4.32 8.06
C PHE A 147 4.92 -3.61 8.41
N ILE A 148 4.26 -4.06 9.46
CA ILE A 148 3.02 -3.49 9.98
C ILE A 148 3.39 -2.27 10.81
N ASN A 149 3.13 -1.09 10.24
CA ASN A 149 3.43 0.17 10.91
C ASN A 149 2.40 0.45 12.02
N THR A 150 1.12 0.36 11.68
CA THR A 150 0.02 0.62 12.61
C THR A 150 -1.01 -0.50 12.58
N ASN A 151 -1.47 -0.91 11.39
CA ASN A 151 -2.56 -1.87 11.28
C ASN A 151 -2.46 -2.76 10.04
N ALA A 152 -2.80 -4.03 10.23
CA ALA A 152 -3.05 -5.02 9.19
C ALA A 152 -4.36 -5.74 9.51
N GLY A 153 -5.46 -4.99 9.47
CA GLY A 153 -6.80 -5.49 9.74
C GLY A 153 -7.44 -6.13 8.51
N SER A 154 -8.30 -7.11 8.76
CA SER A 154 -9.13 -7.76 7.74
C SER A 154 -8.31 -8.27 6.53
N ALA A 155 -8.61 -7.79 5.32
CA ALA A 155 -7.84 -8.11 4.11
C ALA A 155 -6.31 -7.88 4.27
N GLY A 156 -5.89 -6.92 5.10
CA GLY A 156 -4.48 -6.69 5.41
C GLY A 156 -3.82 -7.88 6.12
N ALA A 157 -4.51 -8.53 7.06
CA ALA A 157 -4.00 -9.71 7.75
C ALA A 157 -3.76 -10.87 6.77
N ILE A 158 -4.68 -11.07 5.83
CA ILE A 158 -4.58 -12.08 4.77
C ILE A 158 -3.34 -11.83 3.91
N ILE A 159 -3.13 -10.58 3.48
CA ILE A 159 -1.96 -10.18 2.68
C ILE A 159 -0.67 -10.37 3.47
N ALA A 160 -0.65 -9.98 4.75
CA ALA A 160 0.53 -10.10 5.60
C ALA A 160 0.98 -11.56 5.75
N ILE A 161 0.05 -12.49 6.03
CA ILE A 161 0.32 -13.93 6.12
C ILE A 161 0.84 -14.53 4.79
N ALA A 162 0.50 -13.92 3.66
CA ALA A 162 1.01 -14.36 2.36
C ALA A 162 2.45 -13.91 2.07
N THR A 163 3.07 -13.06 2.89
CA THR A 163 4.51 -12.76 2.81
C THR A 163 5.34 -13.71 3.66
N GLN A 164 6.64 -13.83 3.37
CA GLN A 164 7.52 -14.79 4.05
C GLN A 164 7.82 -14.40 5.51
N HIS A 165 7.92 -13.10 5.78
CA HIS A 165 8.25 -12.60 7.10
C HIS A 165 7.38 -11.40 7.46
N ILE A 166 6.92 -11.36 8.71
CA ILE A 166 6.07 -10.28 9.23
C ILE A 166 6.79 -9.64 10.41
N PHE A 167 6.92 -8.32 10.35
CA PHE A 167 7.46 -7.48 11.40
C PHE A 167 6.41 -6.45 11.82
N MET A 168 6.33 -6.16 13.11
CA MET A 168 5.33 -5.28 13.69
C MET A 168 6.02 -4.15 14.45
N ALA A 169 5.52 -2.93 14.30
CA ALA A 169 5.89 -1.83 15.19
C ALA A 169 5.36 -2.11 16.62
N PRO A 170 5.98 -1.54 17.67
CA PRO A 170 5.59 -1.80 19.07
C PRO A 170 4.11 -1.55 19.37
N VAL A 171 3.50 -0.56 18.72
CA VAL A 171 2.08 -0.23 18.82
C VAL A 171 1.44 -0.47 17.45
N SER A 172 1.10 -1.72 17.17
CA SER A 172 0.42 -2.12 15.95
C SER A 172 -0.48 -3.34 16.14
N ALA A 173 -1.42 -3.56 15.21
CA ALA A 173 -2.37 -4.67 15.25
C ALA A 173 -2.41 -5.46 13.93
N ILE A 174 -2.74 -6.75 14.04
CA ILE A 174 -2.98 -7.69 12.93
C ILE A 174 -4.15 -8.61 13.29
N GLY A 175 -4.97 -8.97 12.30
CA GLY A 175 -6.06 -9.94 12.46
C GLY A 175 -7.43 -9.35 12.10
N ALA A 176 -8.48 -9.78 12.82
CA ALA A 176 -9.87 -9.36 12.57
C ALA A 176 -10.29 -9.52 11.10
N ALA A 177 -10.07 -10.73 10.55
CA ALA A 177 -10.30 -11.08 9.15
C ALA A 177 -11.61 -11.80 8.86
N ALA A 178 -12.47 -11.97 9.87
CA ALA A 178 -13.83 -12.45 9.69
C ALA A 178 -14.56 -11.63 8.60
N PRO A 179 -15.12 -12.27 7.56
CA PRO A 179 -15.85 -11.60 6.50
C PRO A 179 -17.11 -10.91 7.01
N ILE A 180 -17.36 -9.68 6.55
CA ILE A 180 -18.57 -8.89 6.81
C ILE A 180 -19.13 -8.35 5.49
N LEU A 181 -20.37 -7.87 5.49
CA LEU A 181 -20.97 -7.20 4.35
C LEU A 181 -20.30 -5.84 4.10
N PRO A 182 -20.34 -5.32 2.86
CA PRO A 182 -19.84 -3.96 2.57
C PRO A 182 -20.54 -2.86 3.36
N THR A 183 -21.75 -3.13 3.86
CA THR A 183 -22.52 -2.24 4.74
C THR A 183 -21.95 -2.16 6.16
N GLY A 184 -21.01 -3.04 6.52
CA GLY A 184 -20.49 -3.20 7.89
C GLY A 184 -21.27 -4.20 8.73
N GLU A 185 -22.37 -4.74 8.20
CA GLU A 185 -23.21 -5.71 8.90
C GLU A 185 -22.66 -7.14 8.80
N ASP A 186 -23.07 -7.98 9.73
CA ASP A 186 -22.75 -9.41 9.71
C ASP A 186 -23.41 -10.12 8.51
N LEU A 187 -22.69 -11.11 7.97
CA LEU A 187 -23.24 -12.02 6.98
C LEU A 187 -24.32 -12.92 7.62
N PRO A 188 -25.37 -13.32 6.87
CA PRO A 188 -26.27 -14.38 7.30
C PRO A 188 -25.50 -15.65 7.70
N ALA A 189 -25.94 -16.34 8.76
CA ALA A 189 -25.18 -17.41 9.41
C ALA A 189 -24.60 -18.46 8.43
N THR A 190 -25.42 -19.00 7.53
CA THR A 190 -24.96 -20.00 6.54
C THR A 190 -23.95 -19.44 5.54
N ALA A 191 -24.07 -18.18 5.14
CA ALA A 191 -23.09 -17.53 4.25
C ALA A 191 -21.78 -17.24 5.00
N LYS A 192 -21.89 -16.81 6.26
CA LYS A 192 -20.74 -16.57 7.14
C LYS A 192 -19.90 -17.82 7.33
N GLU A 193 -20.52 -18.96 7.64
CA GLU A 193 -19.82 -20.24 7.82
C GLU A 193 -19.08 -20.69 6.55
N LYS A 194 -19.74 -20.60 5.39
CA LYS A 194 -19.13 -20.93 4.09
C LYS A 194 -17.92 -20.04 3.80
N MET A 195 -18.07 -18.74 4.03
CA MET A 195 -16.99 -17.77 3.83
C MET A 195 -15.83 -18.01 4.80
N ILE A 196 -16.10 -18.16 6.10
CA ILE A 196 -15.07 -18.46 7.11
C ILE A 196 -14.33 -19.75 6.75
N SER A 197 -15.04 -20.80 6.37
CA SER A 197 -14.41 -22.08 5.97
C SER A 197 -13.45 -21.90 4.78
N TYR A 198 -13.90 -21.25 3.71
CA TYR A 198 -13.08 -21.00 2.52
C TYR A 198 -11.86 -20.12 2.83
N TRP A 199 -12.06 -18.98 3.48
CA TRP A 199 -10.98 -18.03 3.76
C TRP A 199 -9.99 -18.54 4.82
N SER A 200 -10.48 -19.32 5.79
CA SER A 200 -9.60 -20.01 6.76
C SER A 200 -8.72 -21.05 6.07
N ALA A 201 -9.23 -21.78 5.07
CA ALA A 201 -8.41 -22.69 4.28
C ALA A 201 -7.33 -21.94 3.49
N LEU A 202 -7.66 -20.81 2.85
CA LEU A 202 -6.70 -19.98 2.12
C LEU A 202 -5.59 -19.47 3.05
N VAL A 203 -5.96 -18.83 4.16
CA VAL A 203 -5.02 -18.21 5.10
C VAL A 203 -4.14 -19.24 5.79
N ARG A 204 -4.69 -20.39 6.17
CA ARG A 204 -3.90 -21.53 6.69
C ARG A 204 -2.92 -22.07 5.66
N GLY A 205 -3.34 -22.20 4.40
CA GLY A 205 -2.46 -22.61 3.30
C GLY A 205 -1.30 -21.63 3.10
N SER A 206 -1.58 -20.33 3.08
CA SER A 206 -0.57 -19.27 3.02
C SER A 206 0.37 -19.29 4.22
N ALA A 207 -0.16 -19.48 5.43
CA ALA A 207 0.63 -19.57 6.65
C ALA A 207 1.61 -20.76 6.60
N THR A 208 1.12 -21.95 6.27
CA THR A 208 1.95 -23.16 6.15
C THR A 208 3.05 -22.98 5.09
N LYS A 209 2.71 -22.44 3.91
CA LYS A 209 3.68 -22.19 2.84
C LYS A 209 4.82 -21.27 3.30
N ASN A 210 4.49 -20.25 4.09
CA ASN A 210 5.44 -19.25 4.56
C ASN A 210 6.00 -19.53 5.96
N ALA A 211 5.76 -20.73 6.51
CA ALA A 211 6.19 -21.15 7.84
C ALA A 211 5.69 -20.25 8.99
N HIS A 212 4.52 -19.63 8.83
CA HIS A 212 3.78 -18.99 9.92
C HIS A 212 2.93 -20.03 10.66
N ASN A 213 2.52 -19.70 11.90
CA ASN A 213 1.63 -20.57 12.66
C ASN A 213 0.23 -20.62 12.01
N PRO A 214 -0.22 -21.79 11.49
CA PRO A 214 -1.50 -21.90 10.80
C PRO A 214 -2.71 -21.70 11.71
N ASP A 215 -2.61 -22.06 13.00
CA ASP A 215 -3.69 -21.89 13.98
C ASP A 215 -3.91 -20.42 14.33
N VAL A 216 -2.83 -19.64 14.48
CA VAL A 216 -2.93 -18.18 14.65
C VAL A 216 -3.57 -17.54 13.43
N ALA A 217 -3.18 -17.99 12.23
CA ALA A 217 -3.73 -17.45 10.99
C ALA A 217 -5.21 -17.78 10.81
N GLU A 218 -5.64 -19.00 11.19
CA GLU A 218 -7.06 -19.39 11.23
C GLU A 218 -7.86 -18.61 12.29
N ALA A 219 -7.26 -18.33 13.44
CA ALA A 219 -7.89 -17.50 14.48
C ALA A 219 -8.17 -16.07 14.05
N PHE A 220 -7.47 -15.54 13.02
CA PHE A 220 -7.84 -14.24 12.45
C PHE A 220 -9.21 -14.27 11.77
N MET A 221 -9.64 -15.43 11.27
CA MET A 221 -10.92 -15.63 10.58
C MET A 221 -12.03 -16.06 11.51
N ASN A 222 -11.70 -16.94 12.46
CA ASN A 222 -12.65 -17.61 13.33
C ASN A 222 -12.38 -17.26 14.80
N LYS A 223 -13.25 -16.42 15.37
CA LYS A 223 -13.19 -16.03 16.79
C LYS A 223 -13.37 -17.18 17.79
N ASP A 224 -13.91 -18.31 17.34
CA ASP A 224 -14.18 -19.47 18.19
C ASP A 224 -13.01 -20.48 18.16
N LYS A 225 -11.94 -20.17 17.42
CA LYS A 225 -10.72 -20.99 17.34
C LYS A 225 -9.85 -20.71 18.56
N GLU A 226 -9.71 -21.68 19.46
CA GLU A 226 -8.71 -21.59 20.52
C GLU A 226 -7.29 -21.78 19.95
N VAL A 227 -6.35 -20.92 20.36
CA VAL A 227 -4.93 -21.06 19.99
C VAL A 227 -4.05 -21.06 21.23
N LYS A 228 -3.24 -22.11 21.36
CA LYS A 228 -2.26 -22.30 22.44
C LYS A 228 -0.85 -22.37 21.87
N ILE A 229 0.10 -21.72 22.54
CA ILE A 229 1.53 -21.78 22.22
C ILE A 229 2.25 -22.23 23.51
N GLY A 230 2.66 -23.50 23.55
CA GLY A 230 3.05 -24.15 24.80
C GLY A 230 1.87 -24.12 25.78
N ASP A 231 2.14 -23.70 27.02
CA ASP A 231 1.12 -23.57 28.07
C ASP A 231 0.31 -22.27 28.00
N ARG A 232 0.68 -21.35 27.10
CA ARG A 232 0.03 -20.03 26.99
C ARG A 232 -1.13 -20.08 25.99
N VAL A 233 -2.33 -19.72 26.46
CA VAL A 233 -3.47 -19.40 25.58
C VAL A 233 -3.25 -18.02 24.98
N VAL A 234 -3.18 -17.96 23.65
CA VAL A 234 -2.95 -16.72 22.90
C VAL A 234 -4.25 -16.18 22.32
N HIS A 235 -5.16 -17.07 21.92
CA HIS A 235 -6.53 -16.72 21.55
C HIS A 235 -7.49 -17.63 22.33
N PRO A 236 -8.17 -17.13 23.38
CA PRO A 236 -9.17 -17.91 24.07
C PRO A 236 -10.41 -18.04 23.19
N LYS A 237 -11.12 -19.16 23.33
CA LYS A 237 -12.40 -19.36 22.70
C LYS A 237 -13.44 -18.38 23.28
N ALA A 238 -14.16 -17.68 22.40
CA ALA A 238 -15.25 -16.77 22.77
C ALA A 238 -16.50 -17.51 23.25
#